data_AF-A0A8X7V179-F1
#
_entry.id   AF-A0A8X7V179-F1
#
_cell.length_a   1.000
_cell.length_b   1.000
_cell.length_c   1.000
_cell.angle_alpha   90.00
_cell.angle_beta   90.00
_cell.angle_gamma   90.00
#
_symmetry.space_group_name_H-M   'P 1'
#
loop_
_entity.id
_entity.type
_entity.pdbx_description
1 polymer ?
#
loop_
_entity_poly.entity_id
_entity_poly.type
_entity_poly.pdbx_seq_one_letter_code
_entity_poly.pdbx_strand_id
1 'polypeptide(L)'
;MNDFDLNFLHEFHLGKCGSTAVTGILIDGQKLVVANVGDSRAVVSKNGVASQLSVDHETSKEQKEIESCGGFVSNIPGDIPRVDGQLAVARAF
;
A
#
# COMPACT_ATOMS: atom_id res chain seq x y z
N MET A 1 11.78 -19.79 39.18
CA MET A 1 11.46 -19.48 37.77
C MET A 1 10.20 -18.66 37.87
N ASN A 2 10.34 -17.34 37.89
CA ASN A 2 9.35 -16.43 38.47
C ASN A 2 8.40 -15.91 37.38
N ASP A 3 7.15 -15.67 37.74
CA ASP A 3 6.06 -15.12 36.92
C ASP A 3 6.39 -13.79 36.20
N PHE A 4 7.54 -13.18 36.46
CA PHE A 4 8.02 -11.96 35.83
C PHE A 4 8.30 -12.14 34.32
N ASP A 5 8.73 -13.33 33.90
CA ASP A 5 9.02 -13.61 32.48
C ASP A 5 7.76 -13.87 31.63
N LEU A 6 6.65 -14.31 32.23
CA LEU A 6 5.41 -14.58 31.50
C LEU A 6 4.66 -13.30 31.07
N ASN A 7 4.75 -12.23 31.86
CA ASN A 7 4.12 -10.95 31.53
C ASN A 7 4.84 -10.22 30.38
N PHE A 8 6.14 -10.47 30.18
CA PHE A 8 6.91 -9.86 29.10
C PHE A 8 6.55 -10.43 27.72
N LEU A 9 6.11 -11.69 27.67
CA LEU A 9 5.65 -12.33 26.43
C LEU A 9 4.20 -11.96 26.06
N HIS A 10 3.41 -11.42 27.01
CA HIS A 10 2.00 -11.06 26.78
C HIS A 10 1.82 -9.68 26.13
N GLU A 11 2.88 -8.87 26.02
CA GLU A 11 2.83 -7.50 25.46
C GLU A 11 3.58 -7.31 24.13
N PHE A 12 4.05 -8.37 23.47
CA PHE A 12 4.41 -8.27 22.06
C PHE A 12 3.15 -8.27 21.19
N HIS A 13 2.33 -7.23 21.32
CA HIS A 13 1.40 -6.83 20.28
C HIS A 13 2.25 -6.36 19.10
N LEU A 14 2.66 -7.29 18.24
CA LEU A 14 3.12 -6.98 16.89
C LEU A 14 2.04 -6.07 16.29
N GLY A 15 2.36 -4.79 16.10
CA GLY A 15 1.41 -3.81 15.59
C GLY A 15 0.78 -4.29 14.28
N LYS A 16 -0.38 -3.73 13.91
CA LYS A 16 -0.99 -4.04 12.61
C LYS A 16 -0.02 -3.65 11.50
N CYS A 17 0.43 -4.62 10.74
CA CYS A 17 1.21 -4.40 9.53
C CYS A 17 0.30 -4.49 8.30
N GLY A 18 0.81 -4.02 7.18
CA GLY A 18 0.20 -4.20 5.87
C GLY A 18 1.27 -4.19 4.79
N SER A 19 0.89 -4.54 3.57
CA SER A 19 1.81 -4.56 2.45
C SER A 19 1.16 -4.04 1.16
N THR A 20 2.00 -3.54 0.27
CA THR A 20 1.62 -3.30 -1.11
C THR A 20 1.78 -4.60 -1.92
N ALA A 21 1.10 -4.72 -3.05
CA ALA A 21 1.44 -5.74 -4.02
C ALA A 21 1.21 -5.24 -5.44
N VAL A 22 2.19 -5.49 -6.29
CA VAL A 22 2.04 -5.39 -7.74
C VAL A 22 2.43 -6.74 -8.33
N THR A 23 1.55 -7.32 -9.14
CA THR A 23 1.72 -8.66 -9.71
C THR A 23 1.53 -8.61 -11.21
N GLY A 24 2.53 -9.10 -11.94
CA GLY A 24 2.47 -9.32 -13.39
C GLY A 24 2.34 -10.81 -13.70
N ILE A 25 1.35 -11.18 -14.51
CA ILE A 25 1.13 -12.56 -14.98
C ILE A 25 1.25 -12.57 -16.50
N LEU A 26 2.22 -13.33 -17.01
CA LEU A 26 2.39 -13.53 -18.44
C LEU A 26 1.68 -14.83 -18.87
N ILE A 27 0.62 -14.68 -19.64
CA ILE A 27 -0.20 -15.78 -20.15
C ILE A 27 0.29 -16.14 -21.55
N ASP A 28 0.63 -17.41 -21.75
CA ASP A 28 1.07 -18.01 -23.02
C ASP A 28 2.22 -17.26 -23.71
N GLY A 29 3.06 -16.57 -22.93
CA GLY A 29 4.17 -15.75 -23.44
C GLY A 29 3.74 -14.49 -24.21
N GLN A 30 2.44 -14.17 -24.25
CA GLN A 30 1.88 -13.16 -25.16
C GLN A 30 1.09 -12.07 -24.46
N LYS A 31 0.34 -12.40 -23.41
CA LYS A 31 -0.52 -11.44 -22.71
C LYS A 31 -0.02 -11.20 -21.30
N LEU A 32 0.46 -9.99 -21.04
CA LEU A 32 0.79 -9.54 -19.69
C LEU A 32 -0.44 -8.92 -19.03
N VAL A 33 -0.84 -9.45 -17.88
CA VAL A 33 -1.87 -8.87 -16.99
C VAL A 33 -1.18 -8.33 -15.75
N VAL A 34 -1.52 -7.11 -15.34
CA VAL A 34 -0.98 -6.48 -14.13
C VAL A 34 -2.11 -6.18 -13.17
N ALA A 35 -1.94 -6.55 -11.90
CA ALA A 35 -2.78 -6.13 -10.79
C ALA A 35 -1.93 -5.35 -9.78
N ASN A 36 -2.46 -4.26 -9.23
CA ASN A 36 -1.80 -3.43 -8.24
C ASN A 36 -2.71 -3.16 -7.04
N VAL A 37 -2.13 -3.09 -5.84
CA VAL A 37 -2.72 -2.63 -4.58
C VAL A 37 -1.62 -1.87 -3.83
N GLY A 38 -1.83 -0.58 -3.56
CA GLY A 38 -0.82 0.30 -2.98
C GLY A 38 -0.06 1.15 -4.00
N ASP A 39 1.09 1.68 -3.59
CA ASP A 39 1.92 2.65 -4.33
C ASP A 39 3.15 2.02 -5.02
N SER A 40 3.25 0.69 -5.02
CA SER A 40 4.17 -0.02 -5.91
C SER A 40 3.73 0.11 -7.37
N ARG A 41 4.68 -0.06 -8.30
CA ARG A 41 4.44 0.27 -9.72
C ARG A 41 5.03 -0.75 -10.68
N ALA A 42 4.22 -1.18 -11.64
CA ALA A 42 4.66 -1.92 -12.80
C ALA A 42 4.98 -0.98 -13.96
N VAL A 43 6.16 -1.14 -14.55
CA VAL A 43 6.61 -0.41 -15.73
C VAL A 43 7.19 -1.42 -16.71
N VAL A 44 6.86 -1.28 -18.00
CA VAL A 44 7.46 -2.07 -19.09
C VAL A 44 8.33 -1.17 -19.95
N SER A 45 9.45 -1.69 -20.43
CA SER A 45 10.29 -1.01 -21.41
C SER A 45 10.19 -1.73 -22.75
N LYS A 46 9.90 -0.97 -23.81
CA LYS A 46 9.88 -1.47 -25.19
C LYS A 46 10.67 -0.52 -26.07
N ASN A 47 11.69 -1.04 -26.75
CA ASN A 47 12.60 -0.26 -27.60
C ASN A 47 13.23 0.94 -26.88
N GLY A 48 13.58 0.77 -25.59
CA GLY A 48 14.15 1.83 -24.76
C GLY A 48 13.16 2.86 -24.22
N VAL A 49 11.87 2.73 -24.54
CA VAL A 49 10.82 3.62 -24.02
C VAL A 49 10.08 2.93 -22.87
N ALA A 50 10.09 3.56 -21.70
CA ALA A 50 9.36 3.09 -20.52
C ALA A 50 7.89 3.51 -20.58
N SER A 51 6.99 2.61 -20.19
CA SER A 51 5.55 2.87 -20.07
C SER A 51 5.00 2.25 -18.80
N GLN A 52 4.30 3.05 -18.01
CA GLN A 52 3.66 2.62 -16.76
C GLN A 52 2.43 1.76 -17.06
N LEU A 53 2.33 0.60 -16.40
CA LEU A 53 1.27 -0.38 -16.60
C LEU A 53 0.25 -0.42 -15.45
N SER A 54 0.60 0.11 -14.27
CA SER A 54 -0.30 0.19 -13.12
C SER A 54 -0.49 1.65 -12.69
N VAL A 55 -1.59 1.94 -12.00
CA VAL A 55 -1.80 3.25 -11.34
C VAL A 55 -1.56 3.08 -9.86
N ASP A 56 -0.75 3.97 -9.29
CA ASP A 56 -0.45 3.98 -7.85
C ASP A 56 -1.68 4.47 -7.08
N HIS A 57 -2.03 3.76 -6.00
CA HIS A 57 -3.14 4.11 -5.12
C HIS A 57 -2.69 5.15 -4.09
N GLU A 58 -2.47 6.37 -4.57
CA GLU A 58 -2.07 7.54 -3.77
C GLU A 58 -3.27 8.10 -2.98
N THR A 59 -3.05 8.41 -1.70
CA THR A 59 -4.06 8.97 -0.79
C THR A 59 -4.79 10.20 -1.36
N SER A 60 -4.07 11.09 -2.05
CA SER A 60 -4.64 12.31 -2.63
C SER A 60 -5.61 12.05 -3.79
N LYS A 61 -5.39 10.98 -4.57
CA LYS A 61 -6.23 10.62 -5.72
C LYS A 61 -7.50 9.91 -5.29
N GLU A 62 -7.44 9.17 -4.20
CA GLU A 62 -8.55 8.36 -3.68
C GLU A 62 -9.27 9.01 -2.49
N GLN A 63 -8.98 10.27 -2.17
CA GLN A 63 -9.54 10.96 -0.99
C GLN A 63 -11.07 10.84 -0.90
N LYS A 64 -11.79 10.99 -2.02
CA LYS A 64 -13.25 10.86 -2.03
C LYS A 64 -13.73 9.46 -1.63
N GLU A 65 -13.00 8.43 -2.06
CA GLU A 65 -13.33 7.03 -1.75
C GLU A 65 -13.04 6.76 -0.27
N ILE A 66 -11.88 7.21 0.22
CA ILE A 66 -11.50 7.14 1.64
C ILE A 66 -12.57 7.79 2.53
N GLU A 67 -12.98 9.01 2.21
CA GLU A 67 -13.99 9.77 2.96
C GLU A 67 -15.38 9.10 2.86
N SER A 68 -15.75 8.55 1.70
CA SER A 68 -17.02 7.83 1.52
C SER A 68 -17.11 6.55 2.36
N CYS A 69 -15.97 5.95 2.69
CA CYS A 69 -15.85 4.79 3.56
C CYS A 69 -15.75 5.15 5.06
N GLY A 70 -15.80 6.45 5.40
CA GLY A 70 -15.76 6.95 6.78
C GLY A 70 -14.37 7.26 7.34
N GLY A 71 -13.32 7.15 6.54
CA GLY A 71 -11.97 7.60 6.91
C GLY A 71 -11.74 9.09 6.60
N PHE A 72 -10.53 9.58 6.81
CA PHE A 72 -10.13 10.93 6.41
C PHE A 72 -8.71 11.00 5.86
N VAL A 73 -8.39 12.09 5.16
CA VAL A 73 -7.04 12.38 4.69
C VAL A 73 -6.43 13.53 5.50
N SER A 74 -5.32 13.24 6.19
CA SER A 74 -4.54 14.24 6.91
C SER A 74 -3.52 14.89 5.97
N ASN A 75 -3.55 16.22 5.89
CA ASN A 75 -2.62 17.03 5.09
C ASN A 75 -1.85 18.00 6.01
N ILE A 76 -0.80 17.50 6.65
CA ILE A 76 0.05 18.32 7.53
C ILE A 76 1.05 19.09 6.65
N PRO A 77 1.23 20.42 6.84
CA PRO A 77 2.22 21.18 6.08
C PRO A 77 3.62 20.58 6.23
N GLY A 78 4.24 20.20 5.11
CA GLY A 78 5.55 19.56 5.07
C GLY A 78 5.55 18.03 5.18
N ASP A 79 4.39 17.38 5.27
CA ASP A 79 4.24 15.92 5.19
C ASP A 79 3.45 15.51 3.94
N ILE A 80 3.43 14.21 3.65
CA ILE A 80 2.61 13.63 2.59
C ILE A 80 1.19 13.33 3.10
N PRO A 81 0.16 13.36 2.23
CA PRO A 81 -1.21 13.01 2.61
C PRO A 81 -1.31 11.59 3.18
N ARG A 82 -1.94 11.45 4.35
CA ARG A 82 -2.10 10.16 5.04
C ARG A 82 -3.56 9.80 5.31
N VAL A 83 -3.92 8.55 5.03
CA VAL A 83 -5.19 7.94 5.47
C VAL A 83 -5.18 7.84 6.98
N ASP A 84 -6.18 8.42 7.62
CA ASP A 84 -6.38 8.51 9.07
C ASP A 84 -5.14 9.01 9.84
N GLY A 85 -4.29 9.80 9.16
CA GLY A 85 -3.02 10.29 9.70
C GLY A 85 -1.93 9.22 9.86
N GLN A 86 -2.14 7.99 9.38
CA GLN A 86 -1.20 6.88 9.57
C GLN A 86 -0.54 6.45 8.26
N LEU A 87 -1.34 6.04 7.28
CA LEU A 87 -0.84 5.36 6.08
C LEU A 87 -0.69 6.35 4.91
N ALA A 88 0.46 6.30 4.24
CA ALA A 88 0.73 7.10 3.05
C ALA A 88 0.17 6.49 1.74
N VAL A 89 -0.52 5.35 1.84
CA VAL A 89 -1.12 4.60 0.73
C VAL A 89 -2.62 4.47 0.95
N ALA A 90 -3.40 4.52 -0.13
CA ALA A 90 -4.85 4.41 -0.04
C ALA A 90 -5.34 2.95 0.04
N ARG A 91 -4.54 2.00 -0.45
CA ARG A 91 -4.88 0.57 -0.48
C ARG A 91 -3.69 -0.29 -0.06
N ALA A 92 -3.94 -1.33 0.74
CA ALA A 92 -2.95 -2.29 1.19
C ALA A 92 -3.60 -3.65 1.51
N PHE A 93 -2.80 -4.72 1.54
CA PHE A 93 -3.16 -6.02 2.12
C PHE A 93 -2.95 -6.04 3.63
#